data_AF-A0A2T2VLU3-F1
#
_entry.id   AF-A0A2T2VLU3-F1
#
_cell.length_a   1.000
_cell.length_b   1.000
_cell.length_c   1.000
_cell.angle_alpha   90.00
_cell.angle_beta   90.00
_cell.angle_gamma   90.00
#
_symmetry.space_group_name_H-M   'P 1'
#
loop_
_entity.id
_entity.type
_entity.pdbx_description
1 polymer ?
#
loop_
_entity_poly.entity_id
_entity_poly.type
_entity_poly.pdbx_seq_one_letter_code
_entity_poly.pdbx_strand_id
1 'polypeptide(L)'
;MKRIVFLLATVIFSLNANAQSIWGNSVADSVTCYESYNIFGSFYQSKDYAAAFDPWFKVYETCPAAKKATYIYGPKIVETKISATADAGERQQYVDLLIELYDNRLKYFPGKEGYVL
;
A
#
# COMPACT_ATOMS: atom_id res chain seq x y z
N MET A 1 4.98 28.64 50.26
CA MET A 1 5.07 29.72 49.24
C MET A 1 6.27 29.43 48.35
N LYS A 2 6.06 29.32 47.02
CA LYS A 2 6.93 29.77 45.91
C LYS A 2 8.42 29.36 45.98
N ARG A 3 9.08 28.70 45.02
CA ARG A 3 8.86 28.46 43.58
C ARG A 3 9.98 27.49 43.14
N ILE A 4 9.61 26.47 42.36
CA ILE A 4 10.23 26.09 41.08
C ILE A 4 11.76 26.18 41.00
N VAL A 5 12.44 25.03 41.00
CA VAL A 5 13.58 24.77 40.09
C VAL A 5 13.56 23.29 39.68
N PHE A 6 12.63 22.95 38.79
CA PHE A 6 12.81 21.81 37.88
C PHE A 6 13.70 22.31 36.74
N LEU A 7 14.97 21.91 36.71
CA LEU A 7 15.87 22.21 35.59
C LEU A 7 16.41 20.92 34.97
N LEU A 8 15.80 20.59 33.82
CA LEU A 8 16.46 20.09 32.61
C LEU A 8 16.98 18.64 32.61
N ALA A 9 16.06 17.70 32.78
CA ALA A 9 16.10 16.47 31.99
C ALA A 9 15.19 16.64 30.76
N THR A 10 15.59 17.47 29.79
CA THR A 10 14.93 17.48 28.48
C THR A 10 15.40 16.27 27.70
N VAL A 11 14.72 15.16 27.96
CA VAL A 11 14.58 14.07 27.01
C VAL A 11 14.06 14.72 25.73
N ILE A 12 14.90 14.77 24.69
CA ILE A 12 14.44 15.04 23.33
C ILE A 12 13.60 13.81 22.96
N PHE A 13 12.32 13.83 23.35
CA PHE A 13 11.30 13.02 22.73
C PHE A 13 11.23 13.55 21.30
N SER A 14 11.95 12.91 20.39
CA SER A 14 11.74 13.05 18.96
C SER A 14 10.33 12.56 18.66
N LEU A 15 9.36 13.46 18.83
CA LEU A 15 8.06 13.35 18.21
C LEU A 15 8.31 13.39 16.71
N ASN A 16 8.59 12.24 16.11
CA ASN A 16 8.26 12.01 14.71
C ASN A 16 6.72 11.97 14.65
N ALA A 17 6.09 13.13 14.82
CA ALA A 17 4.73 13.38 14.41
C ALA A 17 4.76 13.41 12.89
N ASN A 18 4.85 12.22 12.29
CA ASN A 18 4.63 12.03 10.88
C ASN A 18 3.17 12.41 10.61
N ALA A 19 2.92 13.68 10.30
CA ALA A 19 1.75 14.11 9.55
C ALA A 19 1.86 13.60 8.08
N GLN A 20 2.32 12.35 7.89
CA GLN A 20 2.46 11.72 6.59
C GLN A 20 1.06 11.55 6.02
N SER A 21 0.85 12.10 4.82
CA SER A 21 -0.40 11.93 4.09
C SER A 21 -0.65 10.43 3.91
N ILE A 22 -1.89 10.00 4.12
CA ILE A 22 -2.33 8.61 3.86
C ILE A 22 -2.05 8.23 2.39
N TRP A 23 -1.94 9.22 1.51
CA TRP A 23 -1.73 9.07 0.07
C TRP A 23 -0.26 9.16 -0.38
N GLY A 24 0.72 9.17 0.54
CA GLY A 24 2.15 9.13 0.19
C GLY A 24 3.01 10.12 0.99
N ASN A 25 4.32 10.17 0.67
CA ASN A 25 5.30 10.95 1.44
C ASN A 25 5.50 12.38 0.95
N SER A 26 4.99 12.71 -0.23
CA SER A 26 5.07 14.04 -0.84
C SER A 26 3.73 14.44 -1.48
N VAL A 27 3.62 15.70 -1.89
CA VAL A 27 2.45 16.18 -2.67
C VAL A 27 2.35 15.43 -4.00
N ALA A 28 3.47 15.18 -4.67
CA ALA A 28 3.50 14.43 -5.93
C ALA A 28 3.04 12.98 -5.74
N ASP A 29 3.47 12.33 -4.66
CA ASP A 29 3.02 10.98 -4.31
C ASP A 29 1.53 10.97 -4.02
N SER A 30 1.04 11.97 -3.27
CA SER A 30 -0.38 12.11 -2.93
C SER A 30 -1.27 12.19 -4.16
N VAL A 31 -0.89 13.01 -5.15
CA VAL A 31 -1.63 13.13 -6.42
C VAL A 31 -1.57 11.81 -7.18
N THR A 32 -0.35 11.29 -7.37
CA THR A 32 -0.10 10.05 -8.14
C THR A 32 -0.86 8.86 -7.57
N CYS A 33 -0.81 8.66 -6.25
CA CYS A 33 -1.48 7.58 -5.56
C CYS A 33 -3.00 7.72 -5.68
N TYR A 34 -3.55 8.90 -5.42
CA TYR A 34 -5.00 9.11 -5.47
C TYR A 34 -5.56 8.90 -6.87
N GLU A 35 -4.90 9.42 -7.90
CA GLU A 35 -5.30 9.22 -9.30
C GLU A 35 -5.20 7.74 -9.70
N SER A 36 -4.06 7.10 -9.41
CA SER A 36 -3.88 5.68 -9.70
C SER A 36 -4.91 4.81 -9.00
N TYR A 37 -5.30 5.16 -7.77
CA TYR A 37 -6.34 4.46 -7.02
C TYR A 37 -7.70 4.48 -7.72
N ASN A 38 -8.09 5.63 -8.24
CA ASN A 38 -9.34 5.76 -8.98
C ASN A 38 -9.26 5.04 -10.34
N ILE A 39 -8.12 5.11 -11.02
CA ILE A 39 -7.91 4.46 -12.32
C ILE A 39 -7.97 2.93 -12.18
N PHE A 40 -7.20 2.33 -11.27
CA PHE A 40 -7.25 0.87 -11.10
C PHE A 40 -8.63 0.42 -10.60
N GLY A 41 -9.29 1.22 -9.76
CA GLY A 41 -10.64 0.93 -9.29
C GLY A 41 -11.63 0.86 -10.46
N SER A 42 -11.53 1.78 -11.42
CA SER A 42 -12.35 1.77 -12.65
C SER A 42 -12.10 0.52 -13.50
N PHE A 43 -10.82 0.21 -13.78
CA PHE A 43 -10.47 -1.00 -14.54
C PHE A 43 -10.90 -2.29 -13.84
N TYR A 44 -10.78 -2.35 -12.52
CA TYR A 44 -11.23 -3.50 -11.74
C TYR A 44 -12.76 -3.66 -11.84
N GLN A 45 -13.51 -2.57 -11.75
CA GLN A 45 -14.98 -2.59 -11.88
C GLN A 45 -15.44 -3.01 -13.28
N SER A 46 -14.73 -2.59 -14.33
CA SER A 46 -14.97 -3.04 -15.70
C SER A 46 -14.43 -4.45 -15.99
N LYS A 47 -13.79 -5.10 -15.00
CA LYS A 47 -13.15 -6.42 -15.09
C LYS A 47 -11.95 -6.47 -16.05
N ASP A 48 -11.38 -5.32 -16.39
CA ASP A 48 -10.13 -5.24 -17.14
C ASP A 48 -8.93 -5.35 -16.19
N TYR A 49 -8.69 -6.55 -15.68
CA TYR A 49 -7.62 -6.79 -14.71
C TYR A 49 -6.21 -6.62 -15.30
N ALA A 50 -6.08 -6.75 -16.63
CA ALA A 50 -4.81 -6.52 -17.31
C ALA A 50 -4.45 -5.03 -17.28
N ALA A 51 -5.39 -4.15 -17.65
CA ALA A 51 -5.19 -2.71 -17.57
C ALA A 51 -5.12 -2.19 -16.13
N ALA A 52 -5.71 -2.90 -15.17
CA ALA A 52 -5.65 -2.54 -13.76
C ALA A 52 -4.24 -2.70 -13.13
N PHE A 53 -3.35 -3.52 -13.71
CA PHE A 53 -2.08 -3.88 -13.06
C PHE A 53 -1.17 -2.67 -12.78
N ASP A 54 -0.85 -1.89 -13.81
CA ASP A 54 0.08 -0.75 -13.65
C ASP A 54 -0.41 0.30 -12.64
N PRO A 55 -1.66 0.81 -12.70
CA PRO A 55 -2.14 1.77 -11.71
C PRO A 55 -2.32 1.13 -10.32
N TRP A 56 -2.64 -0.17 -10.23
CA TRP A 56 -2.70 -0.87 -8.96
C TRP A 56 -1.30 -0.97 -8.31
N PHE A 57 -0.30 -1.39 -9.09
CA PHE A 57 1.08 -1.54 -8.61
C PHE A 57 1.64 -0.19 -8.17
N LYS A 58 1.29 0.89 -8.88
CA LYS A 58 1.65 2.25 -8.48
C LYS A 58 1.11 2.61 -7.09
N VAL A 59 -0.14 2.26 -6.77
CA VAL A 59 -0.71 2.47 -5.43
C VAL A 59 -0.03 1.59 -4.39
N TYR A 60 0.22 0.33 -4.73
CA TYR A 60 0.90 -0.63 -3.87
C TYR A 60 2.29 -0.14 -3.44
N GLU A 61 3.07 0.45 -4.35
CA GLU A 61 4.40 0.99 -4.05
C GLU A 61 4.36 2.36 -3.36
N THR A 62 3.49 3.25 -3.82
CA THR A 62 3.52 4.67 -3.40
C THR A 62 2.87 4.88 -2.04
N CYS A 63 1.79 4.15 -1.75
CA CYS A 63 0.90 4.42 -0.64
C CYS A 63 0.17 3.16 -0.16
N PRO A 64 0.92 2.10 0.21
CA PRO A 64 0.35 0.78 0.53
C PRO A 64 -0.69 0.83 1.67
N ALA A 65 -0.49 1.72 2.66
CA ALA A 65 -1.40 1.88 3.79
C ALA A 65 -2.67 2.69 3.46
N ALA A 66 -2.81 3.24 2.25
CA ALA A 66 -3.87 4.20 1.93
C ALA A 66 -5.27 3.58 2.02
N LYS A 67 -5.44 2.42 1.37
CA LYS A 67 -6.73 1.76 1.21
C LYS A 67 -6.54 0.25 1.20
N LYS A 68 -7.31 -0.45 2.04
CA LYS A 68 -7.34 -1.92 2.08
C LYS A 68 -7.68 -2.53 0.73
N ALA A 69 -8.47 -1.84 -0.11
CA ALA A 69 -8.86 -2.29 -1.44
C ALA A 69 -7.66 -2.69 -2.32
N THR A 70 -6.50 -2.05 -2.17
CA THR A 70 -5.25 -2.44 -2.85
C THR A 70 -4.92 -3.91 -2.61
N TYR A 71 -5.10 -4.41 -1.40
CA TYR A 71 -4.84 -5.81 -1.04
C TYR A 71 -6.03 -6.75 -1.28
N ILE A 72 -7.25 -6.21 -1.40
CA ILE A 72 -8.45 -7.00 -1.71
C ILE A 72 -8.47 -7.34 -3.20
N TYR A 73 -8.18 -6.35 -4.06
CA TYR A 73 -8.25 -6.50 -5.52
C TYR A 73 -6.95 -7.02 -6.12
N GLY A 74 -5.82 -6.74 -5.46
CA GLY A 74 -4.50 -7.09 -5.97
C GLY A 74 -4.29 -8.57 -6.31
N PRO A 75 -4.76 -9.57 -5.53
CA PRO A 75 -4.61 -10.97 -5.90
C PRO A 75 -5.15 -11.28 -7.30
N LYS A 76 -6.37 -10.85 -7.61
CA LYS A 76 -6.99 -11.09 -8.91
C LYS A 76 -6.23 -10.41 -10.07
N ILE A 77 -5.72 -9.21 -9.80
CA ILE A 77 -4.95 -8.42 -10.77
C ILE A 77 -3.60 -9.11 -11.05
N VAL A 78 -2.87 -9.53 -10.01
CA VAL A 78 -1.57 -10.21 -10.15
C VAL A 78 -1.72 -11.60 -10.75
N GLU A 79 -2.73 -12.39 -10.36
CA GLU A 79 -3.04 -13.68 -10.97
C GLU A 79 -3.32 -13.58 -12.47
N THR A 80 -3.93 -12.47 -12.91
CA THR A 80 -4.14 -12.20 -14.34
C THR A 80 -2.80 -12.03 -15.06
N LYS A 81 -1.83 -11.34 -14.47
CA LYS A 81 -0.47 -11.23 -15.00
C LYS A 81 0.25 -12.57 -15.04
N ILE A 82 0.20 -13.35 -13.96
CA ILE A 82 0.78 -14.71 -13.89
C ILE A 82 0.24 -15.57 -15.04
N SER A 83 -1.06 -15.53 -15.28
CA SER A 83 -1.73 -16.33 -16.31
C SER A 83 -1.41 -15.86 -17.74
N ALA A 84 -1.18 -14.57 -17.94
CA ALA A 84 -0.89 -13.98 -19.25
C ALA A 84 0.60 -14.04 -19.63
N THR A 85 1.51 -14.12 -18.65
CA THR A 85 2.95 -14.16 -18.89
C THR A 85 3.40 -15.55 -19.30
N ALA A 86 4.10 -15.66 -20.44
CA ALA A 86 4.61 -16.93 -20.96
C ALA A 86 6.00 -17.28 -20.40
N ASP A 87 6.87 -16.28 -20.27
CA ASP A 87 8.22 -16.44 -19.75
C ASP A 87 8.20 -16.92 -18.30
N ALA A 88 9.01 -17.95 -17.99
CA ALA A 88 9.01 -18.56 -16.67
C ALA A 88 9.64 -17.65 -15.60
N GLY A 89 10.68 -16.87 -15.96
CA GLY A 89 11.35 -15.97 -15.04
C GLY A 89 10.46 -14.79 -14.67
N GLU A 90 9.86 -14.15 -15.66
CA GLU A 90 8.89 -13.06 -15.46
C GLU A 90 7.65 -13.55 -14.70
N ARG A 91 7.13 -14.74 -15.02
CA ARG A 91 6.01 -15.33 -14.27
C ARG A 91 6.36 -15.53 -12.81
N GLN A 92 7.57 -15.99 -12.49
CA GLN A 92 8.00 -16.18 -11.11
C GLN A 92 8.01 -14.86 -10.33
N GLN A 93 8.42 -13.75 -10.95
CA GLN A 93 8.38 -12.43 -10.31
C GLN A 93 6.96 -12.02 -9.89
N TYR A 94 5.94 -12.33 -10.70
CA TYR A 94 4.55 -12.08 -10.34
C TYR A 94 4.03 -13.02 -9.25
N VAL A 95 4.51 -14.27 -9.21
CA VAL A 95 4.21 -15.20 -8.11
C VAL A 95 4.79 -14.68 -6.80
N ASP A 96 6.04 -14.21 -6.82
CA ASP A 96 6.71 -13.66 -5.64
C ASP A 96 6.00 -12.39 -5.16
N LEU A 97 5.59 -11.52 -6.09
CA LEU A 97 4.76 -10.33 -5.79
C LEU A 97 3.41 -10.71 -5.14
N LEU A 98 2.76 -11.78 -5.61
CA LEU A 98 1.50 -12.25 -5.02
C LEU A 98 1.69 -12.71 -3.57
N ILE A 99 2.80 -13.40 -3.29
CA ILE A 99 3.15 -13.82 -1.92
C ILE A 99 3.41 -12.58 -1.06
N GLU A 100 4.26 -11.66 -1.53
CA GLU A 100 4.58 -10.42 -0.82
C GLU A 100 3.34 -9.58 -0.52
N LEU A 101 2.37 -9.55 -1.45
CA LEU A 101 1.10 -8.86 -1.28
C LEU A 101 0.35 -9.34 -0.03
N TYR A 102 0.30 -10.65 0.21
CA TYR A 102 -0.37 -11.19 1.39
C TYR A 102 0.35 -10.80 2.68
N ASP A 103 1.69 -10.84 2.69
CA ASP A 103 2.50 -10.41 3.84
C ASP A 103 2.31 -8.91 4.10
N ASN A 104 2.35 -8.09 3.05
CA ASN A 104 2.16 -6.66 3.16
C ASN A 104 0.73 -6.31 3.61
N ARG A 105 -0.30 -7.07 3.22
CA ARG A 105 -1.65 -6.88 3.76
C ARG A 105 -1.66 -6.97 5.29
N LEU A 106 -0.95 -7.94 5.85
CA LEU A 106 -0.82 -8.13 7.30
C LEU A 106 -0.03 -7.00 7.95
N LYS A 107 1.05 -6.56 7.29
CA LYS A 107 1.88 -5.44 7.73
C LYS A 107 1.12 -4.12 7.80
N TYR A 108 0.38 -3.76 6.76
CA TYR A 108 -0.28 -2.46 6.65
C TYR A 108 -1.70 -2.43 7.24
N PHE A 109 -2.37 -3.59 7.34
CA PHE A 109 -3.72 -3.71 7.88
C PHE A 109 -3.85 -4.87 8.89
N PRO A 110 -3.16 -4.78 10.04
CA PRO A 110 -3.16 -5.83 11.06
C PRO A 110 -4.54 -6.01 11.74
N GLY A 111 -4.75 -7.15 12.42
CA GLY A 111 -5.99 -7.43 13.17
C GLY A 111 -7.16 -7.87 12.29
N LYS A 112 -6.88 -8.31 11.06
CA LYS A 112 -7.81 -8.93 10.12
C LYS A 112 -7.29 -10.27 9.60
N GLU A 113 -6.41 -10.91 10.37
CA GLU A 113 -5.93 -12.27 10.13
C GLU A 113 -7.13 -13.22 10.26
N GLY A 114 -7.54 -13.87 9.18
CA GLY A 114 -8.66 -14.82 9.17
C GLY A 114 -9.93 -14.39 8.41
N TYR A 115 -10.01 -13.15 7.92
CA TYR A 115 -11.00 -12.84 6.89
C TYR A 115 -10.51 -13.34 5.53
N VAL A 116 -10.88 -14.58 5.20
CA VAL A 116 -10.89 -15.08 3.81
C VAL A 116 -11.94 -14.25 3.08
N LEU A 117 -11.51 -13.49 2.07
CA LEU A 117 -12.37 -12.68 1.21
C LEU A 117 -12.93 -13.54 0.08
#